data_AF-A0A963LQ65-F1
#
_entry.id   AF-A0A963LQ65-F1
#
_cell.length_a   1.000
_cell.length_b   1.000
_cell.length_c   1.000
_cell.angle_alpha   90.00
_cell.angle_beta   90.00
_cell.angle_gamma   90.00
#
_symmetry.space_group_name_H-M   'P 1'
#
loop_
_entity.id
_entity.type
_entity.pdbx_description
1 polymer ?
#
loop_
_entity_poly.entity_id
_entity_poly.type
_entity_poly.pdbx_seq_one_letter_code
_entity_poly.pdbx_strand_id
1 'polypeptide(L)'
;MPDQARTTTDQLLATADASLRTLFATPRASRPCPTLAHEPTELSGADKAESGALMRVNHVGEVCAQALYTAQALATRSPSLRTHFAQASAEETDHLAWTRQRLDELGSRPSLLNPLWYAGAFGLGLLAGRLGDRVSLGFVVETEKQVEAHLQGHMQR
;
A
#
# COMPACT_ATOMS: atom_id res chain seq x y z
N MET A 1 -6.95 -26.50 15.82
CA MET A 1 -7.13 -26.94 14.43
C MET A 1 -5.75 -27.10 13.84
N PRO A 2 -5.39 -28.24 13.21
CA PRO A 2 -4.09 -28.35 12.57
C PRO A 2 -4.03 -27.31 11.45
N ASP A 3 -2.99 -26.48 11.49
CA ASP A 3 -2.67 -25.47 10.49
C ASP A 3 -2.33 -26.20 9.17
N GLN A 4 -3.33 -26.37 8.30
CA GLN A 4 -3.09 -26.94 6.98
C GLN A 4 -2.26 -25.93 6.19
N ALA A 5 -0.97 -26.24 6.03
CA ALA A 5 -0.07 -25.44 5.21
C ALA A 5 -0.69 -25.23 3.82
N ARG A 6 -0.98 -23.97 3.48
CA ARG A 6 -1.56 -23.58 2.17
C ARG A 6 -0.73 -24.15 1.03
N THR A 7 -1.37 -24.80 0.07
CA THR A 7 -0.68 -25.30 -1.13
C THR A 7 -0.12 -24.15 -1.96
N THR A 8 0.83 -24.41 -2.85
CA THR A 8 1.36 -23.38 -3.77
C THR A 8 0.25 -22.77 -4.63
N THR A 9 -0.72 -23.58 -5.07
CA THR A 9 -1.88 -23.09 -5.83
C THR A 9 -2.73 -22.14 -4.98
N ASP A 10 -3.00 -22.47 -3.72
CA ASP A 10 -3.76 -21.59 -2.82
C ASP A 10 -3.04 -20.25 -2.60
N GLN A 11 -1.70 -20.28 -2.50
CA GLN A 11 -0.90 -19.06 -2.33
C GLN A 11 -0.96 -18.18 -3.59
N LEU A 12 -0.90 -18.77 -4.78
CA LEU A 12 -1.01 -18.04 -6.04
C LEU A 12 -2.41 -17.44 -6.23
N LEU A 13 -3.46 -18.19 -5.92
CA LEU A 13 -4.84 -17.70 -5.97
C LEU A 13 -5.08 -16.57 -4.96
N ALA A 14 -4.61 -16.72 -3.73
CA ALA A 14 -4.71 -15.67 -2.72
C ALA A 14 -3.94 -14.40 -3.13
N THR A 15 -2.76 -14.56 -3.74
CA THR A 15 -1.98 -13.42 -4.26
C THR A 15 -2.72 -12.73 -5.39
N ALA A 16 -3.30 -13.49 -6.33
CA ALA A 16 -4.08 -12.92 -7.42
C ALA A 16 -5.34 -12.19 -6.91
N ASP A 17 -6.08 -12.76 -5.96
CA ASP A 17 -7.23 -12.10 -5.31
C ASP A 17 -6.80 -10.79 -4.62
N ALA A 18 -5.70 -10.81 -3.86
CA ALA A 18 -5.16 -9.61 -3.23
C ALA A 18 -4.81 -8.53 -4.26
N SER A 19 -4.10 -8.88 -5.35
CA SER A 19 -3.77 -7.94 -6.43
C SER A 19 -5.01 -7.34 -7.09
N LEU A 20 -6.03 -8.16 -7.37
CA LEU A 20 -7.29 -7.70 -7.97
C LEU A 20 -8.04 -6.75 -7.03
N ARG A 21 -8.07 -7.06 -5.72
CA ARG A 21 -8.69 -6.19 -4.71
C ARG A 21 -7.97 -4.86 -4.60
N THR A 22 -6.65 -4.84 -4.52
CA THR A 22 -5.87 -3.59 -4.46
C THR A 22 -6.11 -2.69 -5.67
N LEU A 23 -6.20 -3.28 -6.87
CA LEU A 23 -6.28 -2.52 -8.11
C LEU A 23 -7.69 -2.07 -8.48
N PHE A 24 -8.71 -2.90 -8.19
CA PHE A 24 -10.04 -2.73 -8.78
C PHE A 24 -11.17 -2.67 -7.77
N ALA A 25 -10.95 -3.07 -6.51
CA ALA A 25 -11.97 -2.96 -5.48
C ALA A 25 -11.85 -1.62 -4.74
N THR A 26 -12.97 -1.17 -4.15
CA THR A 26 -12.91 -0.07 -3.18
C THR A 26 -12.32 -0.60 -1.87
N PRO A 27 -11.18 -0.07 -1.41
CA PRO A 27 -10.55 -0.47 -0.15
C PRO A 27 -11.47 -0.14 1.03
N ARG A 28 -11.47 -0.99 2.06
CA ARG A 28 -12.27 -0.80 3.27
C ARG A 28 -11.35 -0.83 4.47
N ALA A 29 -11.35 0.27 5.23
CA ALA A 29 -10.62 0.34 6.47
C ALA A 29 -11.31 -0.50 7.56
N SER A 30 -10.51 -1.23 8.32
CA SER A 30 -10.90 -1.94 9.54
C SER A 30 -11.06 -1.01 10.75
N ARG A 31 -10.40 0.16 10.71
CA ARG A 31 -10.43 1.18 11.74
C ARG A 31 -10.66 2.59 11.14
N PRO A 32 -11.23 3.53 11.90
CA PRO A 32 -11.46 4.88 11.39
C PRO A 32 -10.14 5.59 11.06
N CYS A 33 -10.19 6.51 10.09
CA CYS A 33 -9.07 7.40 9.78
C CYS A 33 -8.68 8.16 11.05
N PRO A 34 -7.40 8.19 11.45
CA PRO A 34 -6.94 9.05 12.51
C PRO A 34 -7.22 10.50 12.10
N THR A 35 -8.14 11.15 12.80
CA THR A 35 -8.46 12.57 12.60
C THR A 35 -8.13 13.31 13.88
N LEU A 36 -7.43 14.42 13.73
CA LEU A 36 -7.22 15.38 14.79
C LEU A 36 -8.45 16.31 14.87
N ALA A 37 -8.81 16.74 16.07
CA ALA A 37 -9.93 17.66 16.27
C ALA A 37 -9.56 19.04 15.72
N HIS A 38 -10.28 19.49 14.69
CA HIS A 38 -10.04 20.76 14.01
C HIS A 38 -11.35 21.43 13.62
N GLU A 39 -11.30 22.75 13.50
CA GLU A 39 -12.39 23.52 12.91
C GLU A 39 -12.56 23.14 11.42
N PRO A 40 -13.79 23.24 10.88
CA PRO A 40 -14.05 23.00 9.47
C PRO A 40 -13.09 23.81 8.60
N THR A 41 -12.27 23.12 7.81
CA THR A 41 -11.30 23.77 6.92
C THR A 41 -11.94 23.98 5.55
N GLU A 42 -12.16 25.24 5.17
CA GLU A 42 -12.53 25.59 3.80
C GLU A 42 -11.27 25.80 2.96
N LEU A 43 -11.08 24.97 1.94
CA LEU A 43 -9.99 25.10 0.98
C LEU A 43 -10.44 25.91 -0.23
N SER A 44 -9.55 26.76 -0.74
CA SER A 44 -9.77 27.38 -2.06
C SER A 44 -9.76 26.30 -3.15
N GLY A 45 -10.29 26.63 -4.33
CA GLY A 45 -10.25 25.70 -5.47
C GLY A 45 -8.82 25.30 -5.87
N ALA A 46 -7.86 26.21 -5.73
CA ALA A 46 -6.45 25.96 -6.01
C ALA A 46 -5.84 24.99 -4.97
N ASP A 47 -6.04 25.27 -3.68
CA ASP A 47 -5.51 24.43 -2.58
C ASP A 47 -6.11 23.02 -2.63
N LYS A 48 -7.40 22.92 -2.97
CA LYS A 48 -8.08 21.62 -3.15
C LYS A 48 -7.48 20.83 -4.32
N ALA A 49 -7.17 21.49 -5.43
CA ALA A 49 -6.55 20.85 -6.58
C ALA A 49 -5.11 20.38 -6.29
N GLU A 50 -4.32 21.21 -5.60
CA GLU A 50 -2.95 20.87 -5.18
C GLU A 50 -2.96 19.71 -4.18
N SER A 51 -3.76 19.82 -3.12
CA SER A 51 -3.94 18.75 -2.12
C SER A 51 -4.40 17.45 -2.78
N GLY A 52 -5.32 17.52 -3.74
CA GLY A 52 -5.80 16.37 -4.51
C GLY A 52 -4.74 15.76 -5.42
N ALA A 53 -3.74 16.53 -5.86
CA ALA A 53 -2.59 16.03 -6.60
C ALA A 53 -1.59 15.31 -5.71
N LEU A 54 -1.24 15.89 -4.56
CA LEU A 54 -0.35 15.28 -3.57
C LEU A 54 -0.96 13.99 -2.98
N MET A 55 -2.25 14.02 -2.63
CA MET A 55 -2.95 12.85 -2.10
C MET A 55 -3.00 11.70 -3.10
N ARG A 56 -3.03 11.98 -4.40
CA ARG A 56 -2.99 10.93 -5.43
C ARG A 56 -1.62 10.25 -5.48
N VAL A 57 -0.55 10.98 -5.21
CA VAL A 57 0.79 10.40 -5.07
C VAL A 57 0.85 9.52 -3.82
N ASN A 58 0.34 10.00 -2.68
CA ASN A 58 0.26 9.21 -1.45
C ASN A 58 -0.52 7.90 -1.69
N HIS A 59 -1.69 7.97 -2.30
CA HIS A 59 -2.49 6.80 -2.66
C HIS A 59 -1.73 5.82 -3.58
N VAL A 60 -0.93 6.31 -4.55
CA VAL A 60 -0.08 5.43 -5.38
C VAL A 60 0.98 4.75 -4.52
N GLY A 61 1.54 5.46 -3.54
CA GLY A 61 2.44 4.90 -2.52
C GLY A 61 1.82 3.69 -1.82
N GLU A 62 0.58 3.82 -1.34
CA GLU A 62 -0.13 2.73 -0.66
C GLU A 62 -0.38 1.53 -1.59
N VAL A 63 -0.72 1.78 -2.86
CA VAL A 63 -0.86 0.72 -3.88
C VAL A 63 0.47 -0.03 -4.09
N CYS A 64 1.59 0.69 -4.11
CA CYS A 64 2.92 0.09 -4.24
C CYS A 64 3.32 -0.70 -2.98
N ALA A 65 3.00 -0.19 -1.78
CA ALA A 65 3.26 -0.90 -0.53
C ALA A 65 2.50 -2.24 -0.48
N GLN A 66 1.21 -2.24 -0.85
CA GLN A 66 0.41 -3.47 -1.01
C GLN A 66 1.07 -4.46 -1.96
N ALA A 67 1.55 -3.99 -3.12
CA ALA A 67 2.22 -4.82 -4.11
C ALA A 67 3.51 -5.46 -3.55
N LEU A 68 4.32 -4.67 -2.84
CA LEU A 68 5.57 -5.11 -2.24
C LEU A 68 5.34 -6.19 -1.18
N TYR A 69 4.49 -5.93 -0.20
CA TYR A 69 4.21 -6.88 0.86
C TYR A 69 3.57 -8.17 0.33
N THR A 70 2.64 -8.05 -0.64
CA THR A 70 2.05 -9.23 -1.30
C THR A 70 3.13 -10.07 -2.01
N ALA A 71 4.01 -9.43 -2.78
CA ALA A 71 5.07 -10.11 -3.52
C ALA A 71 6.10 -10.78 -2.60
N GLN A 72 6.51 -10.09 -1.53
CA GLN A 72 7.47 -10.62 -0.56
C GLN A 72 6.86 -11.74 0.29
N ALA A 73 5.57 -11.62 0.66
CA ALA A 73 4.82 -12.70 1.28
C ALA A 73 4.76 -13.94 0.38
N LEU A 74 4.60 -13.78 -0.93
CA LEU A 74 4.64 -14.90 -1.88
C LEU A 74 6.05 -15.50 -2.00
N ALA A 75 7.09 -14.67 -2.06
CA ALA A 75 8.47 -15.09 -2.34
C ALA A 75 9.21 -15.71 -1.15
N THR A 76 8.97 -15.24 0.07
CA THR A 76 9.73 -15.69 1.25
C THR A 76 9.51 -17.18 1.52
N ARG A 77 10.54 -17.85 2.05
CA ARG A 77 10.45 -19.24 2.55
C ARG A 77 10.16 -19.29 4.04
N SER A 78 10.32 -18.17 4.74
CA SER A 78 10.12 -18.07 6.18
C SER A 78 8.63 -17.92 6.52
N PRO A 79 8.03 -18.83 7.31
CA PRO A 79 6.64 -18.71 7.73
C PRO A 79 6.39 -17.45 8.57
N SER A 80 7.34 -17.08 9.45
CA SER A 80 7.19 -15.90 10.30
C SER A 80 7.20 -14.60 9.50
N LEU A 81 8.11 -14.47 8.52
CA LEU A 81 8.14 -13.30 7.64
C LEU A 81 6.92 -13.23 6.73
N ARG A 82 6.42 -14.38 6.26
CA ARG A 82 5.17 -14.43 5.49
C ARG A 82 4.00 -13.86 6.29
N THR A 83 3.86 -14.27 7.56
CA THR A 83 2.82 -13.74 8.45
C THR A 83 3.02 -12.24 8.69
N HIS A 84 4.26 -11.79 8.88
CA HIS A 84 4.57 -10.38 9.06
C HIS A 84 4.17 -9.53 7.84
N PHE A 85 4.53 -9.95 6.62
CA PHE A 85 4.14 -9.25 5.41
C PHE A 85 2.62 -9.28 5.18
N ALA A 86 1.95 -10.39 5.52
CA ALA A 86 0.49 -10.47 5.45
C ALA A 86 -0.18 -9.49 6.43
N GLN A 87 0.38 -9.33 7.63
CA GLN A 87 -0.10 -8.35 8.60
C GLN A 87 0.17 -6.91 8.12
N ALA A 88 1.37 -6.61 7.63
CA ALA A 88 1.71 -5.29 7.08
C ALA A 88 0.77 -4.91 5.92
N SER A 89 0.50 -5.83 5.00
CA SER A 89 -0.48 -5.63 3.92
C SER A 89 -1.91 -5.39 4.45
N ALA A 90 -2.31 -6.05 5.53
CA ALA A 90 -3.61 -5.79 6.16
C ALA A 90 -3.66 -4.37 6.77
N GLU A 91 -2.61 -3.94 7.45
CA GLU A 91 -2.51 -2.58 8.02
C GLU A 91 -2.52 -1.51 6.91
N GLU A 92 -1.78 -1.73 5.82
CA GLU A 92 -1.77 -0.80 4.68
C GLU A 92 -3.11 -0.74 3.93
N THR A 93 -4.03 -1.69 4.17
CA THR A 93 -5.38 -1.61 3.58
C THR A 93 -6.16 -0.46 4.19
N ASP A 94 -5.93 -0.16 5.47
CA ASP A 94 -6.52 1.00 6.14
C ASP A 94 -5.99 2.29 5.51
N HIS A 95 -4.67 2.40 5.31
CA HIS A 95 -4.06 3.58 4.71
C HIS A 95 -4.53 3.82 3.27
N LEU A 96 -4.59 2.76 2.47
CA LEU A 96 -5.16 2.81 1.12
C LEU A 96 -6.62 3.27 1.13
N ALA A 97 -7.42 2.81 2.10
CA ALA A 97 -8.81 3.24 2.25
C ALA A 97 -8.91 4.72 2.64
N TRP A 98 -8.06 5.21 3.55
CA TRP A 98 -8.09 6.60 3.99
C TRP A 98 -7.62 7.56 2.90
N THR A 99 -6.54 7.22 2.19
CA THR A 99 -6.07 8.04 1.06
C THR A 99 -7.11 8.05 -0.06
N ARG A 100 -7.83 6.94 -0.29
CA ARG A 100 -8.95 6.88 -1.24
C ARG A 100 -10.09 7.79 -0.82
N GLN A 101 -10.51 7.72 0.45
CA GLN A 101 -11.55 8.60 1.00
C GLN A 101 -11.15 10.08 0.86
N ARG A 102 -9.90 10.43 1.17
CA ARG A 102 -9.39 11.81 1.05
C ARG A 102 -9.39 12.30 -0.40
N LEU A 103 -9.07 11.44 -1.37
CA LEU A 103 -9.21 11.78 -2.79
C LEU A 103 -10.66 12.14 -3.13
N ASP A 104 -11.62 11.36 -2.65
CA ASP A 104 -13.04 11.60 -2.93
C ASP A 104 -13.53 12.92 -2.27
N GLU A 105 -13.14 13.19 -1.03
CA GLU A 105 -13.43 14.46 -0.33
C GLU A 105 -12.82 15.68 -1.05
N LEU A 106 -11.61 15.50 -1.59
CA LEU A 106 -10.92 16.50 -2.40
C LEU A 106 -11.48 16.61 -3.84
N GLY A 107 -12.48 15.81 -4.23
CA GLY A 107 -13.01 15.80 -5.60
C GLY A 107 -11.97 15.37 -6.64
N SER A 108 -10.94 14.65 -6.21
CA SER A 108 -9.86 14.10 -7.02
C SER A 108 -10.12 12.62 -7.33
N ARG A 109 -9.19 11.99 -8.03
CA ARG A 109 -9.31 10.58 -8.45
C ARG A 109 -8.00 9.82 -8.23
N PRO A 110 -8.02 8.49 -8.12
CA PRO A 110 -6.81 7.68 -8.09
C PRO A 110 -6.07 7.75 -9.43
N SER A 111 -4.80 7.36 -9.43
CA SER A 111 -4.01 7.32 -10.66
C SER A 111 -4.51 6.24 -11.63
N LEU A 112 -4.64 6.57 -12.91
CA LEU A 112 -4.94 5.60 -13.97
C LEU A 112 -3.80 4.59 -14.18
N LEU A 113 -2.59 4.96 -13.76
CA LEU A 113 -1.40 4.15 -13.90
C LEU A 113 -1.20 3.20 -12.71
N ASN A 114 -2.15 3.11 -11.78
CA ASN A 114 -2.08 2.17 -10.64
C ASN A 114 -1.72 0.74 -11.06
N PRO A 115 -2.28 0.16 -12.15
CA PRO A 115 -1.87 -1.17 -12.61
C PRO A 115 -0.38 -1.27 -12.97
N LEU A 116 0.18 -0.23 -13.61
CA LEU A 116 1.59 -0.18 -13.97
C LEU A 116 2.47 -0.06 -12.73
N TRP A 117 2.11 0.83 -11.81
CA TRP A 117 2.85 1.04 -10.56
C TRP A 117 2.84 -0.21 -9.69
N TYR A 118 1.67 -0.84 -9.53
CA TYR A 118 1.52 -2.10 -8.82
C TYR A 118 2.39 -3.20 -9.44
N ALA A 119 2.33 -3.38 -10.77
CA ALA A 119 3.12 -4.41 -11.44
C ALA A 119 4.64 -4.20 -11.25
N GLY A 120 5.11 -2.95 -11.34
CA GLY A 120 6.51 -2.62 -11.09
C GLY A 120 6.94 -2.91 -9.65
N ALA A 121 6.17 -2.43 -8.67
CA ALA A 121 6.43 -2.66 -7.26
C ALA A 121 6.38 -4.16 -6.90
N PHE A 122 5.37 -4.88 -7.39
CA PHE A 122 5.26 -6.33 -7.20
C PHE A 122 6.49 -7.06 -7.77
N GLY A 123 6.92 -6.70 -8.98
CA GLY A 123 8.12 -7.27 -9.59
C GLY A 123 9.38 -7.05 -8.76
N LEU A 124 9.59 -5.83 -8.27
CA LEU A 124 10.72 -5.51 -7.39
C LEU A 124 10.66 -6.28 -6.07
N GLY A 125 9.49 -6.34 -5.43
CA GLY A 125 9.29 -7.09 -4.20
C GLY A 125 9.56 -8.59 -4.37
N LEU A 126 9.11 -9.16 -5.49
CA LEU A 126 9.34 -10.57 -5.82
C LEU A 126 10.82 -10.87 -6.07
N LEU A 127 11.54 -9.97 -6.75
CA LEU A 127 12.98 -10.08 -6.96
C LEU A 127 13.75 -9.98 -5.64
N ALA A 128 13.45 -8.97 -4.81
CA ALA A 128 14.08 -8.78 -3.50
C ALA A 128 13.84 -9.98 -2.58
N GLY A 129 12.61 -10.50 -2.53
CA GLY A 129 12.26 -11.67 -1.74
C GLY A 129 12.99 -12.95 -2.20
N ARG A 130 13.20 -13.12 -3.52
CA ARG A 130 13.95 -14.26 -4.06
C ARG A 130 15.46 -14.19 -3.82
N LEU A 131 16.01 -12.99 -3.63
CA LEU A 131 17.42 -12.80 -3.26
C LEU A 131 17.70 -13.10 -1.77
N GLY A 132 16.65 -13.34 -0.98
CA GLY A 132 16.73 -13.82 0.39
C GLY A 132 16.22 -12.82 1.42
N ASP A 133 15.85 -13.32 2.60
CA ASP A 133 15.12 -12.57 3.61
C ASP A 133 15.84 -11.30 4.09
N ARG A 134 17.18 -11.31 4.20
CA ARG A 134 17.96 -10.11 4.58
C ARG A 134 17.88 -9.00 3.53
N VAL A 135 17.98 -9.36 2.25
CA VAL A 135 17.86 -8.40 1.14
C VAL A 135 16.45 -7.86 1.07
N SER A 136 15.46 -8.74 1.23
CA SER A 136 14.04 -8.38 1.28
C SER A 136 13.75 -7.36 2.38
N LEU A 137 14.21 -7.61 3.61
CA LEU A 137 14.01 -6.70 4.75
C LEU A 137 14.77 -5.39 4.57
N GLY A 138 16.03 -5.44 4.09
CA GLY A 138 16.80 -4.23 3.79
C GLY A 138 16.12 -3.36 2.74
N PHE A 139 15.52 -3.97 1.72
CA PHE A 139 14.74 -3.26 0.71
C PHE A 139 13.51 -2.59 1.32
N VAL A 140 12.74 -3.28 2.17
CA VAL A 140 11.57 -2.70 2.87
C VAL A 140 11.96 -1.49 3.71
N VAL A 141 13.00 -1.63 4.54
CA VAL A 141 13.49 -0.54 5.40
C VAL A 141 13.91 0.68 4.59
N GLU A 142 14.57 0.48 3.45
CA GLU A 142 14.96 1.59 2.58
C GLU A 142 13.74 2.25 1.91
N THR A 143 12.76 1.45 1.47
CA THR A 143 11.51 2.01 0.92
C THR A 143 10.73 2.81 1.95
N GLU A 144 10.66 2.35 3.20
CA GLU A 144 9.99 3.07 4.30
C GLU A 144 10.66 4.42 4.58
N LYS A 145 12.00 4.44 4.63
CA LYS A 145 12.76 5.69 4.79
C LYS A 145 12.50 6.70 3.67
N GLN A 146 12.43 6.22 2.42
CA GLN A 146 12.15 7.09 1.28
C GLN A 146 10.71 7.61 1.29
N VAL A 147 9.75 6.79 1.72
CA VAL A 147 8.34 7.21 1.91
C VAL A 147 8.24 8.28 2.98
N GLU A 148 8.89 8.10 4.13
CA GLU A 148 8.90 9.08 5.22
C GLU A 148 9.46 10.44 4.74
N ALA A 149 10.61 10.43 4.07
CA ALA A 149 11.22 11.64 3.51
C ALA A 149 10.30 12.32 2.47
N HIS A 150 9.62 11.53 1.63
CA HIS A 150 8.68 12.03 0.63
C HIS A 150 7.46 12.70 1.29
N LEU A 151 6.87 12.07 2.30
CA LEU A 151 5.73 12.63 3.06
C LEU A 151 6.11 13.90 3.81
N GLN A 152 7.30 13.96 4.41
CA GLN A 152 7.80 15.16 5.06
C GLN A 152 7.93 16.33 4.06
N GLY A 153 8.36 16.04 2.83
CA GLY A 153 8.39 17.03 1.74
C GLY A 153 6.99 17.52 1.35
N HIS A 154 5.99 16.64 1.33
CA HIS A 154 4.60 17.04 1.07
C HIS A 154 4.02 17.97 2.14
N MET A 155 4.38 17.78 3.42
CA MET A 155 3.90 18.64 4.50
C MET A 155 4.45 20.08 4.46
N GLN A 156 5.49 20.33 3.65
CA GLN A 156 6.10 21.65 3.50
C GLN A 156 5.54 22.43 2.30
N ARG A 157 4.58 21.87 1.57
CA ARG A 157 3.95 22.46 0.40
C ARG A 157 2.49 22.74 0.70
#